data_AF-A0AAX4MD36-F1
#
_entry.id   AF-A0AAX4MD36-F1
#
_cell.length_a   1.000
_cell.length_b   1.000
_cell.length_c   1.000
_cell.angle_alpha   90.00
_cell.angle_beta   90.00
_cell.angle_gamma   90.00
#
_symmetry.space_group_name_H-M   'P 1'
#
loop_
_entity.id
_entity.type
_entity.pdbx_description
1 polymer ?
#
loop_
_entity_poly.entity_id
_entity_poly.type
_entity_poly.pdbx_seq_one_letter_code
_entity_poly.pdbx_strand_id
1 'polypeptide(L)'
;MVNYTSLGGVAVLLLITLATIGFLLVARRRVDALFLAVGFAGGWLCSNALKIWTARPRPDVVTHLVPVGDASFPSGHAMVSAATYLTLATVAVRFLRSPAQKAYVYLVAVALICTIGISRIYLGVHFPIDVLFGWCAGSVWSFACWLTFRRFLPQFV
;
A
#
# COMPACT_ATOMS: atom_id res chain seq x y z
N MET A 1 -14.89 11.06 7.05
CA MET A 1 -14.33 9.68 7.11
C MET A 1 -14.33 8.98 5.75
N VAL A 2 -15.40 9.07 4.94
CA VAL A 2 -15.42 8.49 3.57
C VAL A 2 -14.28 9.04 2.69
N ASN A 3 -13.93 10.33 2.78
CA ASN A 3 -12.83 10.88 1.97
C ASN A 3 -11.44 10.32 2.31
N TYR A 4 -11.20 9.91 3.57
CA TYR A 4 -9.90 9.38 3.98
C TYR A 4 -9.66 7.95 3.47
N THR A 5 -10.72 7.14 3.35
CA THR A 5 -10.57 5.80 2.75
C THR A 5 -10.24 5.87 1.26
N SER A 6 -10.63 6.94 0.57
CA SER A 6 -10.35 7.13 -0.85
C SER A 6 -8.85 7.16 -1.14
N LEU A 7 -8.02 7.65 -0.20
CA LEU A 7 -6.56 7.60 -0.31
C LEU A 7 -6.02 6.17 -0.35
N GLY A 8 -6.69 5.22 0.32
CA GLY A 8 -6.39 3.79 0.23
C GLY A 8 -7.12 3.07 -0.91
N GLY A 9 -7.93 3.78 -1.69
CA GLY A 9 -8.67 3.23 -2.80
C GLY A 9 -7.72 2.85 -3.94
N VAL A 10 -7.97 1.70 -4.55
CA VAL A 10 -7.14 1.17 -5.65
C VAL A 10 -6.99 2.19 -6.78
N ALA A 11 -8.04 2.94 -7.12
CA ALA A 11 -7.98 3.96 -8.16
C ALA A 11 -7.00 5.10 -7.84
N VAL A 12 -7.03 5.63 -6.61
CA VAL A 12 -6.13 6.71 -6.18
C VAL A 12 -4.69 6.22 -6.12
N LEU A 13 -4.48 5.03 -5.52
CA LEU A 13 -3.15 4.42 -5.45
C LEU A 13 -2.59 4.12 -6.84
N LEU A 14 -3.42 3.63 -7.77
CA LEU A 14 -3.04 3.39 -9.15
C LEU A 14 -2.64 4.69 -9.85
N LEU A 15 -3.44 5.75 -9.73
CA LEU A 15 -3.14 7.05 -10.33
C LEU A 15 -1.81 7.62 -9.82
N ILE A 16 -1.60 7.63 -8.50
CA ILE A 16 -0.34 8.09 -7.89
C ILE A 16 0.84 7.24 -8.38
N THR A 17 0.65 5.91 -8.43
CA THR A 17 1.68 4.97 -8.89
C THR A 17 2.04 5.23 -10.34
N LEU A 18 1.07 5.36 -11.24
CA LEU A 18 1.30 5.60 -12.66
C LEU A 18 1.94 6.97 -12.91
N ALA A 19 1.48 8.02 -12.23
CA ALA A 19 2.09 9.35 -12.31
C ALA A 19 3.57 9.31 -11.87
N THR A 20 3.87 8.62 -10.77
CA THR A 20 5.24 8.47 -10.26
C THR A 20 6.10 7.63 -11.19
N ILE A 21 5.56 6.53 -11.74
CA ILE A 21 6.24 5.72 -12.77
C ILE A 21 6.58 6.59 -13.98
N GLY A 22 5.63 7.37 -14.50
CA GLY A 22 5.85 8.28 -15.62
C GLY A 22 6.99 9.25 -15.36
N PHE A 23 6.99 9.91 -14.19
CA PHE A 23 8.08 10.77 -13.75
C PHE A 23 9.43 10.04 -13.70
N LEU A 24 9.49 8.86 -13.09
CA LEU A 24 10.73 8.08 -12.98
C LEU A 24 11.27 7.64 -14.35
N LEU A 25 10.40 7.31 -15.30
CA LEU A 25 10.78 6.96 -16.65
C LEU A 25 11.37 8.15 -17.41
N VAL A 26 10.77 9.35 -17.28
CA VAL A 26 11.32 10.60 -17.82
C VAL A 26 12.69 10.91 -17.19
N ALA A 27 12.82 10.71 -15.88
CA ALA A 27 14.08 10.85 -15.14
C ALA A 27 15.09 9.72 -15.41
N ARG A 28 14.82 8.79 -16.35
CA ARG A 28 15.65 7.63 -16.73
C ARG A 28 15.90 6.64 -15.58
N ARG A 29 15.14 6.71 -14.49
CA ARG A 29 15.22 5.83 -13.30
C ARG A 29 14.36 4.57 -13.46
N ARG A 30 14.64 3.78 -14.51
CA ARG A 30 13.82 2.61 -14.90
C ARG A 30 13.70 1.54 -13.82
N VAL A 31 14.76 1.30 -13.05
CA VAL A 31 14.74 0.30 -11.96
C VAL A 31 13.82 0.75 -10.81
N ASP A 32 13.83 2.04 -10.45
CA ASP A 32 12.92 2.57 -9.43
C ASP A 32 11.45 2.51 -9.91
N ALA A 33 11.21 2.78 -11.20
CA ALA A 33 9.89 2.65 -11.80
C ALA A 33 9.37 1.21 -11.77
N LEU A 34 10.22 0.24 -12.12
CA LEU A 34 9.88 -1.19 -12.09
C LEU A 34 9.65 -1.67 -10.64
N PHE A 35 10.50 -1.26 -9.71
CA PHE A 35 10.32 -1.55 -8.28
C PHE A 35 8.95 -1.06 -7.78
N LEU A 36 8.58 0.18 -8.14
CA LEU A 36 7.28 0.74 -7.77
C LEU A 36 6.11 -0.02 -8.41
N ALA A 37 6.22 -0.36 -9.70
CA ALA A 37 5.21 -1.14 -10.41
C ALA A 37 4.99 -2.51 -9.76
N VAL A 38 6.06 -3.24 -9.43
CA VAL A 38 5.99 -4.55 -8.77
C VAL A 38 5.44 -4.43 -7.35
N GLY A 39 5.83 -3.40 -6.60
CA GLY A 39 5.31 -3.12 -5.27
C GLY A 39 3.79 -2.96 -5.25
N PHE A 40 3.25 -2.10 -6.12
CA PHE A 40 1.80 -1.90 -6.24
C PHE A 40 1.08 -3.13 -6.82
N ALA A 41 1.49 -3.59 -8.01
CA ALA A 41 0.77 -4.63 -8.75
C ALA A 41 0.80 -5.97 -8.00
N GLY A 42 1.94 -6.33 -7.43
CA GLY A 42 2.07 -7.54 -6.63
C GLY A 42 1.25 -7.47 -5.34
N GLY A 43 1.27 -6.34 -4.62
CA GLY A 43 0.44 -6.15 -3.43
C GLY A 43 -1.05 -6.29 -3.74
N TRP A 44 -1.50 -5.71 -4.86
CA TRP A 44 -2.88 -5.83 -5.34
C TRP A 44 -3.24 -7.25 -5.76
N LEU A 45 -2.40 -7.94 -6.54
CA LEU A 45 -2.62 -9.32 -6.96
C LEU A 45 -2.67 -10.27 -5.76
N CYS A 46 -1.71 -10.17 -4.84
CA CYS A 46 -1.69 -10.97 -3.61
C CYS A 46 -2.94 -10.73 -2.75
N SER A 47 -3.39 -9.48 -2.64
CA SER A 47 -4.62 -9.17 -1.90
C SER A 47 -5.85 -9.83 -2.52
N ASN A 48 -5.97 -9.84 -3.86
CA ASN A 48 -7.09 -10.48 -4.54
C ASN A 48 -7.01 -12.01 -4.45
N ALA A 49 -5.82 -12.59 -4.62
CA ALA A 49 -5.62 -14.03 -4.49
C ALA A 49 -6.00 -14.55 -3.10
N LEU A 50 -5.60 -13.84 -2.03
CA LEU A 50 -5.97 -14.20 -0.66
C LEU A 50 -7.47 -14.07 -0.39
N LYS A 51 -8.14 -13.09 -1.02
CA LYS A 51 -9.60 -12.95 -0.92
C LYS A 51 -10.33 -14.13 -1.57
N ILE A 52 -9.90 -14.54 -2.76
CA ILE A 52 -10.46 -15.71 -3.46
C ILE A 52 -10.24 -16.97 -2.62
N TRP A 53 -9.06 -17.13 -2.03
CA TRP A 53 -8.70 -18.31 -1.25
C TRP A 53 -9.44 -18.43 0.09
N THR A 54 -9.61 -17.31 0.81
CA THR A 54 -10.23 -17.35 2.15
C THR A 54 -11.75 -17.25 2.14
N ALA A 55 -12.34 -16.61 1.13
CA ALA A 55 -13.79 -16.42 0.98
C ALA A 55 -14.52 -15.97 2.27
N ARG A 56 -13.82 -15.23 3.15
CA ARG A 56 -14.33 -14.87 4.48
C ARG A 56 -15.49 -13.86 4.38
N PRO A 57 -16.64 -14.12 5.02
CA PRO A 57 -17.76 -13.17 5.04
C PRO A 57 -17.41 -11.91 5.85
N ARG A 58 -17.99 -10.77 5.47
CA ARG A 58 -17.79 -9.46 6.13
C ARG A 58 -18.57 -9.40 7.46
N PRO A 59 -18.22 -8.46 8.37
CA PRO A 59 -18.98 -8.27 9.59
C PRO A 59 -20.37 -7.69 9.31
N ASP A 60 -21.43 -8.45 9.59
CA ASP A 60 -22.83 -8.00 9.44
C ASP A 60 -23.40 -7.31 10.71
N VAL A 61 -22.53 -6.93 11.65
CA VAL A 61 -22.92 -6.38 12.97
C VAL A 61 -23.53 -4.98 12.85
N VAL A 62 -23.22 -4.25 11.77
CA VAL A 62 -23.72 -2.89 11.50
C VAL A 62 -23.97 -2.73 10.01
N THR A 63 -25.01 -1.97 9.64
CA THR A 63 -25.31 -1.63 8.26
C THR A 63 -24.10 -0.94 7.63
N HIS A 64 -23.58 -1.52 6.54
CA HIS A 64 -22.42 -0.96 5.86
C HIS A 64 -22.71 0.43 5.30
N LEU A 65 -21.86 1.40 5.65
CA LEU A 65 -21.96 2.79 5.19
C LEU A 65 -21.58 2.97 3.70
N VAL A 66 -21.08 1.92 3.05
CA VAL A 66 -20.69 1.86 1.64
C VAL A 66 -21.01 0.46 1.11
N PRO A 67 -21.57 0.29 -0.10
CA PRO A 67 -21.79 -1.03 -0.69
C PRO A 67 -20.45 -1.73 -0.98
N VAL A 68 -20.34 -3.00 -0.59
CA VAL A 68 -19.14 -3.82 -0.82
C VAL A 68 -19.53 -5.26 -1.11
N GLY A 69 -19.10 -5.84 -2.23
CA GLY A 69 -19.52 -7.17 -2.69
C GLY A 69 -18.43 -8.26 -2.66
N ASP A 70 -17.23 -7.95 -2.16
CA ASP A 70 -16.08 -8.84 -2.15
C ASP A 70 -15.71 -9.33 -0.74
N ALA A 71 -14.91 -10.41 -0.65
CA ALA A 71 -14.52 -11.04 0.62
C ALA A 71 -13.84 -10.05 1.60
N SER A 72 -14.01 -10.32 2.91
CA SER A 72 -13.54 -9.46 3.99
C SER A 72 -12.03 -9.54 4.21
N PHE A 73 -11.44 -10.72 4.03
CA PHE A 73 -10.06 -10.99 4.41
C PHE A 73 -9.15 -11.15 3.19
N PRO A 74 -7.96 -10.51 3.18
CA PRO A 74 -7.55 -9.41 4.04
C PRO A 74 -8.21 -8.08 3.63
N SER A 75 -8.05 -7.03 4.44
CA SER A 75 -8.43 -5.68 4.03
C SER A 75 -7.54 -5.22 2.86
N GLY A 76 -8.12 -5.16 1.65
CA GLY A 76 -7.39 -4.72 0.45
C GLY A 76 -6.89 -3.28 0.55
N HIS A 77 -7.67 -2.39 1.18
CA HIS A 77 -7.21 -1.02 1.45
C HIS A 77 -5.99 -1.03 2.37
N ALA A 78 -5.95 -1.87 3.41
CA ALA A 78 -4.80 -1.93 4.32
C ALA A 78 -3.58 -2.56 3.62
N MET A 79 -3.76 -3.67 2.90
CA MET A 79 -2.66 -4.39 2.25
C MET A 79 -2.04 -3.61 1.09
N VAL A 80 -2.87 -3.12 0.17
CA VAL A 80 -2.37 -2.41 -1.02
C VAL A 80 -1.80 -1.05 -0.64
N SER A 81 -2.39 -0.33 0.33
CA SER A 81 -1.80 0.93 0.81
C SER A 81 -0.45 0.70 1.50
N ALA A 82 -0.31 -0.32 2.35
CA ALA A 82 0.97 -0.66 2.98
C ALA A 82 2.04 -0.99 1.93
N ALA A 83 1.73 -1.88 0.99
CA ALA A 83 2.64 -2.23 -0.09
C ALA A 83 3.06 -1.01 -0.94
N THR A 84 2.10 -0.15 -1.28
CA THR A 84 2.33 0.99 -2.18
C THR A 84 3.05 2.14 -1.49
N TYR A 85 2.57 2.61 -0.34
CA TYR A 85 3.16 3.77 0.33
C TYR A 85 4.55 3.49 0.90
N LEU A 86 4.84 2.27 1.38
CA LEU A 86 6.19 1.90 1.82
C LEU A 86 7.16 1.81 0.63
N THR A 87 6.70 1.28 -0.51
CA THR A 87 7.49 1.25 -1.75
C THR A 87 7.75 2.67 -2.25
N LEU A 88 6.74 3.53 -2.29
CA LEU A 88 6.86 4.95 -2.64
C LEU A 88 7.81 5.69 -1.72
N ALA A 89 7.69 5.52 -0.40
CA ALA A 89 8.59 6.11 0.58
C ALA A 89 10.03 5.68 0.30
N THR A 90 10.25 4.39 0.05
CA THR A 90 11.57 3.82 -0.27
C THR A 90 12.17 4.39 -1.55
N VAL A 91 11.34 4.72 -2.55
CA VAL A 91 11.78 5.44 -3.75
C VAL A 91 12.08 6.91 -3.43
N ALA A 92 11.19 7.59 -2.72
CA ALA A 92 11.27 9.02 -2.43
C ALA A 92 12.51 9.36 -1.59
N VAL A 93 12.84 8.57 -0.57
CA VAL A 93 14.00 8.81 0.29
C VAL A 93 15.34 8.76 -0.46
N ARG A 94 15.37 8.20 -1.67
CA ARG A 94 16.58 8.16 -2.54
C ARG A 94 16.89 9.51 -3.17
N PHE A 95 15.95 10.47 -3.12
CA PHE A 95 16.16 11.85 -3.55
C PHE A 95 16.51 12.78 -2.38
N LEU A 96 16.58 12.24 -1.15
CA LEU A 96 16.79 13.00 0.07
C LEU A 96 18.17 12.68 0.65
N ARG A 97 18.87 13.72 1.11
CA ARG A 97 20.20 13.56 1.75
C ARG A 97 20.11 13.43 3.26
N SER A 98 19.23 14.21 3.91
CA SER A 98 19.15 14.26 5.37
C SER A 98 18.43 13.05 5.96
N PRO A 99 19.00 12.38 6.99
CA PRO A 99 18.31 11.32 7.73
C PRO A 99 16.96 11.77 8.31
N ALA A 100 16.85 13.02 8.76
CA ALA A 100 15.60 13.57 9.29
C ALA A 100 14.50 13.65 8.21
N GLN A 101 14.86 14.06 6.99
CA GLN A 101 13.93 14.07 5.86
C GLN A 101 13.47 12.65 5.50
N LYS A 102 14.39 11.68 5.52
CA LYS A 102 14.06 10.27 5.25
C LYS A 102 13.09 9.71 6.32
N ALA A 103 13.38 9.98 7.59
CA ALA A 103 12.52 9.58 8.70
C ALA A 103 11.12 10.22 8.60
N TYR A 104 11.05 11.52 8.25
CA TYR A 104 9.80 12.22 8.04
C TYR A 104 8.94 11.57 6.94
N VAL A 105 9.53 11.22 5.79
CA VAL A 105 8.81 10.55 4.70
C VAL A 105 8.23 9.20 5.13
N TYR A 106 9.00 8.38 5.84
CA TYR A 106 8.49 7.11 6.37
C TYR A 106 7.39 7.32 7.42
N LEU A 107 7.53 8.32 8.29
CA LEU A 107 6.51 8.67 9.28
C LEU A 107 5.19 9.05 8.61
N VAL A 108 5.23 9.89 7.58
CA VAL A 108 4.04 10.26 6.79
C VAL A 108 3.41 9.04 6.12
N ALA A 109 4.22 8.17 5.52
CA ALA A 109 3.72 6.95 4.89
C ALA A 109 3.00 6.04 5.89
N VAL A 110 3.60 5.80 7.07
CA VAL A 110 3.00 5.00 8.14
C VAL A 110 1.71 5.65 8.65
N ALA A 111 1.71 6.97 8.87
CA ALA A 111 0.51 7.70 9.31
C ALA A 111 -0.65 7.55 8.33
N LEU A 112 -0.39 7.62 7.02
CA LEU A 112 -1.39 7.38 5.97
C LEU A 112 -1.92 5.94 6.01
N ILE A 113 -1.03 4.95 6.07
CA ILE A 113 -1.38 3.53 6.14
C ILE A 113 -2.28 3.24 7.36
N CYS A 114 -1.92 3.77 8.52
CA CYS A 114 -2.70 3.64 9.75
C CYS A 114 -4.07 4.31 9.62
N THR A 115 -4.12 5.55 9.13
CA THR A 115 -5.38 6.30 8.95
C THR A 115 -6.33 5.58 8.00
N ILE A 116 -5.81 5.04 6.89
CA ILE A 116 -6.58 4.25 5.92
C ILE A 116 -7.12 2.98 6.58
N GLY A 117 -6.28 2.20 7.26
CA GLY A 117 -6.71 0.96 7.90
C GLY A 117 -7.76 1.17 8.99
N ILE A 118 -7.53 2.16 9.87
CA ILE A 118 -8.48 2.54 10.93
C ILE A 118 -9.82 3.00 10.33
N SER A 119 -9.80 3.75 9.22
CA SER A 119 -11.02 4.18 8.55
C SER A 119 -11.89 2.98 8.10
N ARG A 120 -11.29 1.84 7.75
CA ARG A 120 -12.03 0.63 7.36
C ARG A 120 -12.71 -0.06 8.54
N ILE A 121 -12.07 -0.03 9.71
CA ILE A 121 -12.69 -0.52 10.96
C ILE A 121 -13.85 0.39 11.33
N TYR A 122 -13.65 1.70 11.28
CA TYR A 122 -14.67 2.70 11.60
C TYR A 122 -15.91 2.60 10.68
N LEU A 123 -15.70 2.34 9.38
CA LEU A 123 -16.78 2.16 8.42
C LEU A 123 -17.53 0.81 8.59
N GLY A 124 -17.10 -0.05 9.51
CA GLY A 124 -17.75 -1.33 9.81
C GLY A 124 -17.61 -2.37 8.69
N VAL A 125 -16.68 -2.19 7.75
CA VAL A 125 -16.56 -3.07 6.57
C VAL A 125 -15.51 -4.17 6.74
N HIS A 126 -14.64 -4.07 7.75
CA HIS A 126 -13.56 -5.02 8.03
C HIS A 126 -13.38 -5.22 9.53
N PHE A 127 -13.02 -6.44 9.93
CA PHE A 127 -12.59 -6.70 11.29
C PHE A 127 -11.19 -6.10 11.54
N PRO A 128 -10.83 -5.73 12.79
CA PRO A 128 -9.49 -5.27 13.11
C PRO A 128 -8.38 -6.24 12.67
N ILE A 129 -8.65 -7.55 12.75
CA ILE A 129 -7.70 -8.59 12.31
C ILE A 129 -7.47 -8.58 10.79
N ASP A 130 -8.49 -8.25 9.98
CA ASP A 130 -8.37 -8.15 8.52
C ASP A 130 -7.42 -7.00 8.14
N VAL A 131 -7.47 -5.91 8.92
CA VAL A 131 -6.64 -4.72 8.74
C VAL A 131 -5.21 -4.99 9.21
N LEU A 132 -5.04 -5.58 10.39
CA LEU A 132 -3.72 -5.94 10.92
C LEU A 132 -2.98 -6.89 9.98
N PHE A 133 -3.66 -7.95 9.52
CA PHE A 133 -3.06 -8.87 8.55
C PHE A 133 -2.73 -8.15 7.24
N GLY A 134 -3.62 -7.28 6.76
CA GLY A 134 -3.36 -6.46 5.57
C GLY A 134 -2.08 -5.64 5.69
N TRP A 135 -1.90 -4.91 6.80
CA TRP A 135 -0.68 -4.14 7.07
C TRP A 135 0.58 -5.02 7.08
N CYS A 136 0.53 -6.16 7.78
CA CYS A 136 1.66 -7.09 7.85
C CYS A 136 2.01 -7.65 6.47
N ALA A 137 1.03 -8.18 5.74
CA ALA A 137 1.23 -8.77 4.42
C ALA A 137 1.75 -7.75 3.40
N GLY A 138 1.19 -6.52 3.39
CA GLY A 138 1.64 -5.45 2.51
C GLY A 138 3.07 -4.97 2.85
N SER A 139 3.41 -4.88 4.13
CA SER A 139 4.75 -4.51 4.58
C SER A 139 5.79 -5.57 4.22
N VAL A 140 5.47 -6.85 4.45
CA VAL A 140 6.32 -7.99 4.04
C VAL A 140 6.53 -7.99 2.53
N TRP A 141 5.48 -7.74 1.74
CA TRP A 141 5.60 -7.63 0.29
C TRP A 141 6.54 -6.49 -0.13
N SER A 142 6.35 -5.30 0.42
CA SER A 142 7.21 -4.14 0.14
C SER A 142 8.67 -4.44 0.51
N PHE A 143 8.90 -5.09 1.65
CA PHE A 143 10.24 -5.45 2.11
C PHE A 143 10.88 -6.52 1.22
N ALA A 144 10.13 -7.54 0.81
CA ALA A 144 10.59 -8.56 -0.12
C ALA A 144 10.96 -7.94 -1.48
N CYS A 145 10.12 -7.06 -2.02
CA CYS A 145 10.44 -6.30 -3.24
C CYS A 145 11.73 -5.51 -3.06
N TRP A 146 11.89 -4.79 -1.93
CA TRP A 146 13.12 -4.05 -1.67
C TRP A 146 14.33 -4.98 -1.63
N LEU A 147 14.24 -6.14 -0.98
CA LEU A 147 15.32 -7.11 -0.90
C LEU A 147 15.75 -7.62 -2.29
N THR A 148 14.80 -7.84 -3.19
CA THR A 148 15.07 -8.26 -4.56
C THR A 148 15.71 -7.15 -5.41
N PHE A 149 15.25 -5.91 -5.24
CA PHE A 149 15.66 -4.77 -6.06
C PHE A 149 16.87 -4.00 -5.51
N ARG A 150 17.20 -4.09 -4.22
CA ARG A 150 18.27 -3.30 -3.57
C ARG A 150 19.66 -3.43 -4.21
N ARG A 151 19.91 -4.54 -4.92
CA ARG A 151 21.17 -4.79 -5.66
C ARG A 151 21.23 -4.08 -7.01
N PHE A 152 20.08 -3.76 -7.61
CA PHE A 152 19.96 -3.06 -8.88
C PHE A 152 19.65 -1.58 -8.70
N LEU A 153 19.13 -1.23 -7.53
CA LEU A 153 18.93 0.13 -7.12
C LEU A 153 20.31 0.76 -6.84
N PRO A 154 20.65 1.92 -7.43
CA PRO A 154 21.91 2.59 -7.13
C PRO A 154 22.09 2.71 -5.62
N GLN A 155 23.19 2.17 -5.11
CA GLN A 155 23.59 2.28 -3.72
C GLN A 155 24.26 3.65 -3.56
N PHE A 156 23.72 4.47 -2.68
CA PHE A 156 24.44 5.65 -2.21
C PHE A 156 25.05 5.29 -0.87
N VAL A 157 26.39 5.22 -0.84
CA VAL A 157 27.20 5.50 0.34
C VAL A 157 26.93 6.94 0.77
#